data_AF-A0AAD5JZ99-F1
#
_entry.id   AF-A0AAD5JZ99-F1
#
_cell.length_a   1.000
_cell.length_b   1.000
_cell.length_c   1.000
_cell.angle_alpha   90.00
_cell.angle_beta   90.00
_cell.angle_gamma   90.00
#
_symmetry.space_group_name_H-M   'P 1'
#
loop_
_entity.id
_entity.type
_entity.pdbx_description
1 polymer ?
#
loop_
_entity_poly.entity_id
_entity_poly.type
_entity_poly.pdbx_seq_one_letter_code
_entity_poly.pdbx_strand_id
1 'polypeptide(L)'
;MTIHWTPQEWQAGRRLVQFIRNTDGETTAVAAAAAAGHHPHHGLQHHHRPPPPHHKSSSSLVVSCIYWRERNDYYITSVDCIYLLEGLIGVQFTVEEKNRIRRNLEGFRPLTVSKCKPDCADFFKLIMGFPNPKPRNIEKDVKVFAWKTLPHALRKIIRKY
;
A
#
# COMPACT_ATOMS: atom_id res chain seq x y z
N MET A 1 12.37 -0.13 7.03
CA MET A 1 10.93 0.26 6.93
C MET A 1 10.14 0.04 8.24
N THR A 2 10.59 -0.83 9.14
CA THR A 2 9.93 -1.15 10.44
C THR A 2 10.63 -0.54 11.67
N ILE A 3 11.61 0.34 11.45
CA ILE A 3 12.42 0.98 12.50
C ILE A 3 12.24 2.51 12.44
N HIS A 4 12.50 3.21 13.55
CA HIS A 4 12.42 4.67 13.68
C HIS A 4 11.07 5.28 13.32
N TRP A 5 9.97 4.72 13.84
CA TRP A 5 8.62 5.30 13.70
C TRP A 5 8.51 6.65 14.40
N THR A 6 7.93 7.64 13.72
CA THR A 6 7.67 8.96 14.32
C THR A 6 6.55 8.85 15.36
N PRO A 7 6.46 9.78 16.33
CA PRO A 7 5.36 9.80 17.29
C PRO A 7 3.98 9.81 16.61
N GLN A 8 3.85 10.52 15.48
CA GLN A 8 2.61 10.58 14.69
C GLN A 8 2.29 9.23 14.03
N GLU A 9 3.28 8.52 13.50
CA GLU A 9 3.10 7.19 12.93
C GLU A 9 2.69 6.17 14.01
N TRP A 10 3.29 6.25 15.21
CA TRP A 10 2.89 5.43 16.35
C TRP A 10 1.47 5.69 16.82
N GLN A 11 1.09 6.97 16.90
CA GLN A 11 -0.26 7.38 17.27
C GLN A 11 -1.28 6.89 16.24
N ALA A 12 -0.97 7.01 14.96
CA ALA A 12 -1.82 6.56 13.86
C ALA A 12 -1.81 5.04 13.67
N GLY A 13 -0.81 4.31 14.19
CA GLY A 13 -0.61 2.88 13.90
C GLY A 13 -0.27 2.59 12.43
N ARG A 14 0.13 3.62 11.67
CA ARG A 14 0.40 3.54 10.23
C ARG A 14 1.57 4.43 9.84
N ARG A 15 2.45 3.86 9.02
CA ARG A 15 3.50 4.55 8.28
C ARG A 15 3.18 4.51 6.79
N LEU A 16 3.32 5.64 6.11
CA LEU A 16 3.27 5.69 4.65
C LEU A 16 4.65 5.37 4.09
N VAL A 17 4.72 4.44 3.15
CA VAL A 17 5.97 4.04 2.50
C VAL A 17 5.85 4.30 1.02
N GLN A 18 6.75 5.11 0.48
CA GLN A 18 6.84 5.40 -0.94
C GLN A 18 7.87 4.47 -1.59
N PHE A 19 7.49 3.85 -2.71
CA PHE A 19 8.36 3.05 -3.53
C PHE A 19 8.71 3.85 -4.78
N ILE A 20 10.01 3.94 -5.06
CA ILE A 20 10.57 4.64 -6.21
C ILE A 20 11.20 3.58 -7.11
N ARG A 21 10.77 3.56 -8.37
CA ARG A 21 11.40 2.76 -9.42
C ARG A 21 12.53 3.60 -10.03
N ASN A 22 13.77 3.16 -9.85
CA ASN A 22 14.91 3.78 -10.51
C ASN A 22 14.95 3.37 -11.98
N THR A 23 15.57 4.20 -12.82
CA THR A 23 15.71 3.97 -14.27
C THR A 23 16.36 2.64 -14.62
N ASP A 24 17.19 2.10 -13.72
CA ASP A 24 17.91 0.83 -13.89
C ASP A 24 17.08 -0.41 -13.52
N GLY A 25 15.78 -0.23 -13.22
CA GLY A 25 14.88 -1.31 -12.82
C GLY A 25 14.96 -1.69 -11.34
N GLU A 26 15.89 -1.14 -10.59
CA GLU A 26 15.99 -1.33 -9.14
C GLU A 26 14.89 -0.52 -8.41
N THR A 27 14.25 -1.15 -7.42
CA THR A 27 13.19 -0.52 -6.63
C THR A 27 13.71 -0.17 -5.25
N THR A 28 13.70 1.13 -4.93
CA THR A 28 14.06 1.62 -3.59
C THR A 28 12.79 2.00 -2.84
N ALA A 29 12.67 1.52 -1.59
CA ALA A 29 11.58 1.89 -0.71
C ALA A 29 12.06 2.94 0.31
N VAL A 30 11.42 4.10 0.31
CA VAL A 30 11.70 5.22 1.20
C VAL A 30 10.49 5.46 2.10
N ALA A 31 10.73 5.71 3.40
CA ALA A 31 9.64 6.14 4.27
C ALA A 31 9.17 7.51 3.79
N ALA A 32 7.88 7.64 3.46
CA ALA A 32 7.33 8.92 3.08
C ALA A 32 7.11 9.70 4.38
N ALA A 33 7.74 10.87 4.52
CA ALA A 33 7.32 11.81 5.54
C ALA A 33 5.84 12.06 5.33
N ALA A 34 5.02 11.80 6.36
CA ALA A 34 3.59 12.05 6.28
C ALA A 34 3.40 13.52 5.88
N ALA A 35 3.00 13.75 4.63
CA ALA A 35 2.53 15.04 4.19
C ALA A 35 1.27 15.31 5.03
N ALA A 36 1.46 16.05 6.12
CA ALA A 36 0.37 16.64 6.86
C ALA A 36 -0.48 17.43 5.86
N GLY A 37 -1.70 16.95 5.62
CA GLY A 37 -2.63 17.56 4.68
C GLY A 37 -2.25 17.37 3.22
N HIS A 38 -2.68 16.25 2.62
CA HIS A 38 -3.06 16.36 1.22
C HIS A 38 -4.19 17.38 1.16
N HIS A 39 -3.89 18.53 0.55
CA HIS A 39 -4.83 19.57 0.21
C HIS A 39 -6.12 18.95 -0.36
N PRO A 40 -7.30 19.45 0.03
CA PRO A 40 -8.52 19.04 -0.64
C PRO A 40 -8.34 19.28 -2.13
N HIS A 41 -8.86 18.35 -2.94
CA HIS A 41 -9.16 18.58 -4.34
C HIS A 41 -10.02 19.86 -4.43
N HIS A 42 -9.37 21.02 -4.48
CA HIS A 42 -10.01 22.30 -4.60
C HIS A 42 -10.05 22.63 -6.08
N GLY A 43 -11.26 22.63 -6.62
CA GLY A 43 -11.61 23.39 -7.81
C GLY A 43 -11.04 22.85 -9.11
N LEU A 44 -11.93 22.34 -9.95
CA LEU A 44 -11.90 22.68 -11.36
C LEU A 44 -11.79 24.22 -11.48
N GLN A 45 -10.58 24.75 -11.63
CA GLN A 45 -10.36 26.06 -12.22
C GLN A 45 -9.34 25.91 -13.34
N HIS A 46 -9.87 26.05 -14.55
CA HIS A 46 -9.15 26.18 -15.79
C HIS A 46 -8.13 27.32 -15.69
N HIS A 47 -6.84 26.98 -15.60
CA HIS A 47 -5.77 27.85 -16.08
C HIS A 47 -4.78 26.99 -16.87
N HIS A 48 -4.82 27.19 -18.19
CA HIS A 48 -3.94 26.57 -19.16
C HIS A 48 -2.48 26.99 -18.90
N ARG A 49 -1.72 26.15 -18.20
CA ARG A 49 -0.27 26.11 -18.32
C ARG A 49 0.13 24.70 -18.71
N PRO A 50 0.61 24.45 -19.95
CA PRO A 50 1.09 23.13 -20.31
C PRO A 50 2.30 22.78 -19.41
N PRO A 51 2.32 21.58 -18.81
CA PRO A 51 3.50 21.13 -18.07
C PRO A 51 4.70 21.06 -19.04
N PRO A 52 5.91 21.42 -18.60
CA PRO A 52 7.11 21.35 -19.43
C PRO A 52 7.32 19.91 -19.96
N PRO A 53 7.82 19.74 -21.21
CA PRO A 53 7.75 18.46 -21.93
C PRO A 53 8.68 17.34 -21.44
N HIS A 54 9.28 17.45 -20.25
CA HIS A 54 10.28 16.48 -19.77
C HIS A 54 10.24 16.20 -18.26
N HIS A 55 9.05 16.12 -17.67
CA HIS A 55 8.90 15.50 -16.36
C HIS A 55 7.90 14.36 -16.48
N LYS A 56 8.41 13.15 -16.77
CA LYS A 56 7.64 11.93 -16.51
C LYS A 56 7.24 12.02 -15.04
N SER A 57 5.96 12.25 -14.77
CA SER A 57 5.42 12.21 -13.42
C SER A 57 5.76 10.82 -12.88
N SER A 58 6.77 10.73 -12.01
CA SER A 58 7.06 9.52 -11.28
C SER A 58 5.82 9.23 -10.45
N SER A 59 5.00 8.29 -10.91
CA SER A 59 3.83 7.82 -10.17
C SER A 59 4.33 7.36 -8.80
N SER A 60 4.05 8.18 -7.78
CA SER A 60 4.56 7.91 -6.44
C SER A 60 3.78 6.75 -5.87
N LEU A 61 4.41 5.58 -5.76
CA LEU A 61 3.78 4.35 -5.28
C LEU A 61 3.78 4.35 -3.76
N VAL A 62 2.71 4.87 -3.15
CA VAL A 62 2.61 4.99 -1.68
C VAL A 62 1.67 3.91 -1.14
N VAL A 63 2.14 3.15 -0.15
CA VAL A 63 1.39 2.09 0.54
C VAL A 63 1.45 2.23 2.06
N SER A 64 0.57 1.52 2.76
CA SER A 64 0.46 1.56 4.22
C SER A 64 1.25 0.41 4.86
N CYS A 65 2.27 0.75 5.65
CA CYS A 65 2.86 -0.15 6.63
C CYS A 65 2.10 0.02 7.95
N ILE A 66 1.37 -1.01 8.36
CA ILE A 66 0.40 -0.93 9.46
C ILE A 66 0.92 -1.74 10.63
N TYR A 67 1.01 -1.14 11.80
CA TYR A 67 1.43 -1.84 13.01
C TYR A 67 0.24 -2.51 13.70
N TRP A 68 0.33 -3.81 13.94
CA TRP A 68 -0.69 -4.57 14.68
C TRP A 68 -0.21 -4.82 16.11
N ARG A 69 -0.79 -4.09 17.08
CA ARG A 69 -0.37 -4.12 18.49
C ARG A 69 -0.47 -5.51 19.11
N GLU A 70 -1.59 -6.20 18.94
CA GLU A 70 -1.87 -7.50 19.56
C GLU A 70 -0.90 -8.60 19.08
N ARG A 71 -0.33 -8.44 17.88
CA ARG A 71 0.66 -9.38 17.31
C ARG A 71 2.09 -8.86 17.34
N ASN A 72 2.30 -7.62 17.76
CA ASN A 72 3.60 -6.93 17.76
C ASN A 72 4.36 -7.11 16.42
N ASP A 73 3.67 -6.98 15.29
CA ASP A 73 4.25 -7.13 13.96
C ASP A 73 3.60 -6.15 12.97
N TYR A 74 4.21 -5.97 11.81
CA TYR A 74 3.79 -5.04 10.77
C TYR A 74 3.13 -5.76 9.61
N TYR A 75 2.14 -5.12 9.01
CA TYR A 75 1.31 -5.69 7.96
C TYR A 75 1.07 -4.72 6.81
N ILE A 76 0.78 -5.30 5.65
CA ILE A 76 0.31 -4.61 4.44
C ILE A 76 -0.98 -5.28 3.96
N THR A 77 -1.92 -4.49 3.44
CA THR A 77 -3.18 -5.04 2.90
C THR A 77 -2.96 -5.65 1.52
N SER A 78 -3.81 -6.62 1.14
CA SER A 78 -3.78 -7.20 -0.20
C SER A 78 -4.00 -6.17 -1.31
N VAL A 79 -4.80 -5.15 -1.03
CA VAL A 79 -5.06 -4.03 -1.96
C VAL A 79 -3.78 -3.23 -2.18
N ASP A 80 -3.08 -2.83 -1.12
CA ASP A 80 -1.81 -2.13 -1.21
C ASP A 80 -0.73 -2.98 -1.91
N CYS A 81 -0.69 -4.29 -1.67
CA CYS A 81 0.22 -5.21 -2.36
C CYS A 81 -0.01 -5.24 -3.88
N ILE A 82 -1.27 -5.34 -4.32
CA ILE A 82 -1.61 -5.38 -5.75
C ILE A 82 -1.31 -4.02 -6.40
N TYR A 83 -1.71 -2.94 -5.75
CA TYR A 83 -1.41 -1.57 -6.21
C TYR A 83 0.09 -1.35 -6.39
N LEU A 84 0.89 -1.81 -5.44
CA LEU A 84 2.34 -1.75 -5.53
C LEU A 84 2.87 -2.55 -6.71
N LEU A 85 2.37 -3.76 -6.94
CA LEU A 85 2.78 -4.59 -8.09
C LEU A 85 2.43 -3.96 -9.44
N GLU A 86 1.23 -3.40 -9.58
CA GLU A 86 0.80 -2.68 -10.80
C GLU A 86 1.75 -1.51 -11.08
N GLY A 87 2.07 -0.74 -10.04
CA GLY A 87 2.99 0.38 -10.11
C GLY A 87 4.42 0.00 -10.46
N LEU A 88 4.94 -1.07 -9.85
CA LEU A 88 6.30 -1.53 -10.08
C LEU A 88 6.48 -2.12 -11.48
N ILE A 89 5.51 -2.90 -11.96
CA ILE A 89 5.52 -3.43 -13.34
C ILE A 89 5.27 -2.30 -14.35
N GLY A 90 4.48 -1.30 -13.98
CA GLY A 90 4.12 -0.16 -14.83
C GLY A 90 2.89 -0.44 -15.71
N VAL A 91 2.06 -1.41 -15.32
CA VAL A 91 0.87 -1.86 -16.05
C VAL A 91 -0.28 -2.04 -15.05
N GLN A 92 -1.49 -1.61 -15.43
CA GLN A 92 -2.69 -1.94 -14.65
C GLN A 92 -3.10 -3.37 -14.96
N PHE A 93 -3.31 -4.17 -13.91
CA PHE A 93 -3.70 -5.57 -14.08
C PHE A 93 -5.18 -5.70 -14.38
N THR A 94 -5.51 -6.63 -15.26
CA THR A 94 -6.90 -7.05 -15.47
C THR A 94 -7.47 -7.76 -14.23
N VAL A 95 -8.77 -8.00 -14.21
CA VAL A 95 -9.42 -8.73 -13.11
C VAL A 95 -8.86 -10.15 -12.98
N GLU A 96 -8.61 -10.81 -14.10
CA GLU A 96 -8.04 -12.16 -14.21
C GLU A 96 -6.61 -12.20 -13.65
N GLU A 97 -5.79 -11.20 -14.01
CA GLU A 97 -4.44 -11.06 -13.51
C GLU A 97 -4.41 -10.78 -12.01
N LYS A 98 -5.28 -9.89 -11.53
CA LYS A 98 -5.47 -9.63 -10.09
C LYS A 98 -5.84 -10.91 -9.36
N ASN A 99 -6.73 -11.73 -9.92
CA ASN A 99 -7.09 -13.03 -9.36
C ASN A 99 -5.90 -14.01 -9.35
N ARG A 100 -5.10 -14.06 -10.42
CA ARG A 100 -3.90 -14.89 -10.50
C ARG A 100 -2.85 -14.47 -9.47
N ILE A 101 -2.64 -13.16 -9.30
CA ILE A 101 -1.74 -12.58 -8.31
C ILE A 101 -2.22 -12.90 -6.90
N ARG A 102 -3.52 -12.72 -6.60
CA ARG A 102 -4.11 -13.12 -5.31
C ARG A 102 -3.83 -14.57 -4.96
N ARG A 103 -4.00 -15.51 -5.90
CA ARG A 103 -3.67 -16.93 -5.70
C ARG A 103 -2.18 -17.16 -5.43
N ASN A 104 -1.28 -16.45 -6.12
CA ASN A 104 0.16 -16.52 -5.84
C ASN A 104 0.49 -15.97 -4.45
N LEU A 105 -0.21 -14.91 -4.02
CA LEU A 105 -0.05 -14.30 -2.71
C LEU A 105 -0.55 -15.21 -1.57
N GLU A 106 -1.56 -16.07 -1.77
CA GLU A 106 -2.00 -17.03 -0.74
C GLU A 106 -0.86 -17.94 -0.24
N GLY A 107 0.15 -18.23 -1.08
CA GLY A 107 1.35 -18.99 -0.67
C GLY A 107 2.20 -18.29 0.41
N PHE A 108 1.99 -16.99 0.65
CA PHE A 108 2.63 -16.21 1.70
C PHE A 108 1.83 -16.18 3.00
N ARG A 109 0.80 -17.04 3.11
CA ARG A 109 -0.03 -17.26 4.30
C ARG A 109 -0.64 -15.94 4.83
N PRO A 110 -1.49 -15.25 4.06
CA PRO A 110 -2.18 -14.06 4.54
C PRO A 110 -3.09 -14.39 5.72
N LEU A 111 -3.30 -13.40 6.57
CA LEU A 111 -4.34 -13.44 7.59
C LEU A 111 -5.60 -12.79 7.04
N THR A 112 -6.75 -13.40 7.30
CA THR A 112 -8.05 -12.80 7.03
C THR A 112 -8.51 -12.08 8.29
N VAL A 113 -8.48 -10.74 8.27
CA VAL A 113 -8.97 -9.90 9.36
C VAL A 113 -10.35 -9.36 9.01
N SER A 114 -11.26 -9.38 9.98
CA SER A 114 -12.67 -9.07 9.76
C SER A 114 -13.31 -8.49 11.00
N LYS A 115 -14.41 -7.75 10.81
CA LYS A 115 -15.16 -7.15 11.92
C LYS A 115 -15.73 -8.18 12.89
N CYS A 116 -16.07 -9.38 12.40
CA CYS A 116 -16.75 -10.42 13.18
C CYS A 116 -15.80 -11.27 14.06
N LYS A 117 -14.48 -11.10 13.91
CA LYS A 117 -13.48 -11.81 14.71
C LYS A 117 -12.97 -10.91 15.82
N PRO A 118 -13.28 -11.18 17.10
CA PRO A 118 -12.89 -10.30 18.22
C PRO A 118 -11.39 -10.00 18.23
N ASP A 119 -10.56 -11.01 18.02
CA ASP A 119 -9.09 -10.92 18.07
C ASP A 119 -8.47 -9.95 17.05
N CYS A 120 -9.19 -9.62 15.98
CA CYS A 120 -8.72 -8.70 14.94
C CYS A 120 -9.71 -7.60 14.58
N ALA A 121 -10.79 -7.45 15.34
CA ALA A 121 -11.82 -6.45 15.09
C ALA A 121 -11.26 -5.03 15.23
N ASP A 122 -10.43 -4.78 16.24
CA ASP A 122 -9.82 -3.45 16.45
C ASP A 122 -8.77 -3.13 15.39
N PHE A 123 -8.00 -4.13 14.96
CA PHE A 123 -7.10 -3.99 13.82
C PHE A 123 -7.86 -3.74 12.51
N PHE A 124 -8.99 -4.41 12.29
CA PHE A 124 -9.88 -4.15 11.15
C PHE A 124 -10.42 -2.71 11.19
N LYS A 125 -10.91 -2.25 12.35
CA LYS A 125 -11.38 -0.86 12.53
C LYS A 125 -10.26 0.15 12.26
N LEU A 126 -9.04 -0.12 12.71
CA LEU A 126 -7.86 0.71 12.46
C LEU A 126 -7.60 0.86 10.95
N ILE A 127 -7.59 -0.26 10.20
CA ILE A 127 -7.42 -0.26 8.74
C ILE A 127 -8.51 0.57 8.06
N MET A 128 -9.77 0.38 8.47
CA MET A 128 -10.91 1.09 7.90
C MET A 128 -10.96 2.57 8.29
N GLY A 129 -10.30 2.97 9.39
CA GLY A 129 -10.22 4.34 9.89
C GLY A 129 -9.18 5.22 9.18
N PHE A 130 -8.35 4.65 8.30
CA PHE A 130 -7.32 5.40 7.62
C PHE A 130 -7.88 6.41 6.60
N PRO A 131 -7.31 7.64 6.54
CA PRO A 131 -7.69 8.64 5.54
C PRO A 131 -7.28 8.20 4.14
N ASN A 132 -7.87 8.85 3.13
CA ASN A 132 -7.73 8.48 1.72
C ASN A 132 -6.26 8.29 1.28
N PRO A 133 -5.99 7.36 0.34
CA PRO A 133 -6.98 6.58 -0.41
C PRO A 133 -7.56 5.44 0.45
N LYS A 134 -8.87 5.53 0.73
CA LYS A 134 -9.63 4.51 1.46
C LYS A 134 -9.57 3.27 0.59
N PRO A 135 -9.34 2.08 1.17
CA PRO A 135 -9.58 0.84 0.45
C PRO A 135 -11.05 0.85 -0.01
N ARG A 136 -11.27 1.12 -1.30
CA ARG A 136 -12.61 1.29 -1.88
C ARG A 136 -13.30 -0.09 -1.81
N ASN A 137 -14.35 -0.19 -1.00
CA ASN A 137 -15.24 -1.34 -0.83
C ASN A 137 -14.63 -2.63 -0.24
N ILE A 138 -14.10 -2.57 0.99
CA ILE A 138 -13.81 -3.78 1.79
C ILE A 138 -14.81 -3.88 2.94
N GLU A 139 -16.02 -4.36 2.62
CA GLU A 139 -17.15 -4.37 3.56
C GLU A 139 -17.12 -5.50 4.60
N LYS A 140 -16.27 -6.53 4.43
CA LYS A 140 -16.30 -7.73 5.29
C LYS A 140 -14.93 -8.17 5.78
N ASP A 141 -14.11 -8.69 4.87
CA ASP A 141 -12.84 -9.33 5.19
C ASP A 141 -11.72 -8.71 4.38
N VAL A 142 -10.63 -8.32 5.03
CA VAL A 142 -9.39 -7.91 4.35
C VAL A 142 -8.30 -8.94 4.58
N LYS A 143 -7.59 -9.28 3.51
CA LYS A 143 -6.38 -10.08 3.58
C LYS A 143 -5.20 -9.17 3.90
N VAL A 144 -4.45 -9.51 4.93
CA VAL A 144 -3.24 -8.80 5.32
C VAL A 144 -2.04 -9.75 5.31
N PHE A 145 -0.90 -9.23 4.89
CA PHE A 145 0.36 -9.97 4.80
C PHE A 145 1.36 -9.36 5.77
N ALA A 146 2.15 -10.19 6.44
CA ALA A 146 3.24 -9.69 7.26
C ALA A 146 4.22 -8.91 6.40
N TRP A 147 4.56 -7.68 6.78
CA TRP A 147 5.40 -6.77 6.01
C TRP A 147 6.74 -7.39 5.60
N LYS A 148 7.31 -8.23 6.47
CA LYS A 148 8.55 -8.99 6.23
C LYS A 148 8.50 -9.89 4.99
N THR A 149 7.32 -10.35 4.56
CA THR A 149 7.19 -11.20 3.38
C THR A 149 7.09 -10.41 2.08
N LEU A 150 6.84 -9.10 2.16
CA LEU A 150 6.63 -8.22 1.02
C LEU A 150 7.79 -8.26 0.00
N PRO A 151 9.08 -8.14 0.39
CA PRO A 151 10.18 -8.17 -0.58
C PRO A 151 10.24 -9.49 -1.36
N HIS A 152 9.95 -10.62 -0.70
CA HIS A 152 9.92 -11.92 -1.35
C HIS A 152 8.71 -12.06 -2.29
N ALA A 153 7.54 -11.57 -1.87
CA ALA A 153 6.33 -11.56 -2.69
C ALA A 153 6.50 -10.74 -3.96
N LEU A 154 7.02 -9.51 -3.84
CA LEU A 154 7.29 -8.63 -4.97
C LEU A 154 8.25 -9.29 -5.96
N ARG A 155 9.41 -9.77 -5.49
CA ARG A 155 10.41 -10.43 -6.34
C ARG A 155 9.85 -11.66 -7.06
N LYS A 156 9.05 -12.48 -6.37
CA LYS A 156 8.47 -13.71 -6.95
C LYS A 156 7.46 -13.40 -8.05
N ILE A 157 6.66 -12.35 -7.90
CA ILE A 157 5.62 -11.99 -8.87
C ILE A 157 6.23 -11.22 -10.03
N ILE A 158 7.11 -10.25 -9.77
CA ILE A 158 7.80 -9.49 -10.81
C ILE A 158 8.58 -10.41 -11.73
N ARG A 159 9.27 -11.45 -11.23
CA ARG A 159 9.99 -12.42 -12.10
C ARG A 159 9.10 -13.23 -13.06
N LYS A 160 7.78 -13.22 -12.87
CA LYS A 160 6.83 -13.91 -13.77
C LYS A 160 6.27 -12.97 -14.85
N TYR A 161 6.60 -11.69 -14.79
CA TYR A 161 6.22 -10.63 -15.72
C TYR A 161 7.48 -10.08 -16.40
#